data_AF-A0A1Q3BCC6-F1
#
_entry.id   AF-A0A1Q3BCC6-F1
#
_cell.length_a   1.000
_cell.length_b   1.000
_cell.length_c   1.000
_cell.angle_alpha   90.00
_cell.angle_beta   90.00
_cell.angle_gamma   90.00
#
_symmetry.space_group_name_H-M   'P 1'
#
loop_
_entity.id
_entity.type
_entity.pdbx_description
1 polymer ?
#
loop_
_entity_poly.entity_id
_entity_poly.type
_entity_poly.pdbx_seq_one_letter_code
_entity_poly.pdbx_strand_id
1 'polypeptide(L)'
;DPAQPIIIILDGPNYLRWSSAMTSFLKGRLLWRIVTGDKPAPVKRSDEIDDSFANCLEDWDSANHRILTWFTNTSVPLHFSRFDLAKEVWDNLASRYTSADLAHQYQLVSTLNCLRQEFGQSIDEFHSQMSCYWGLLAVSEPKWHSLSELISEETRRLSITSHQSTFIIVATSSASPQRPDNSKRPRCTHCHRIRYTMKTC
;
A
#
# COMPACT_ATOMS: atom_id res chain seq x y z
N ASP A 1 12.59 27.62 14.82
CA ASP A 1 13.17 26.27 14.77
C ASP A 1 12.60 25.54 13.55
N PRO A 2 13.29 25.50 12.39
CA PRO A 2 12.68 25.13 11.12
C PRO A 2 12.91 23.64 10.85
N ALA A 3 12.34 22.78 11.68
CA ALA A 3 12.31 21.35 11.45
C ALA A 3 10.85 20.90 11.55
N GLN A 4 10.00 21.33 10.60
CA GLN A 4 8.66 20.76 10.52
C GLN A 4 8.83 19.23 10.37
N PRO A 5 8.34 18.44 11.34
CA PRO A 5 8.27 17.01 11.15
C PRO A 5 7.33 16.74 9.98
N ILE A 6 7.51 15.60 9.32
CA ILE A 6 6.57 15.12 8.30
C ILE A 6 5.18 15.11 8.94
N ILE A 7 4.27 15.92 8.42
CA ILE A 7 2.89 16.03 8.93
C ILE A 7 2.00 14.86 8.50
N ILE A 8 2.51 14.03 7.59
CA ILE A 8 1.80 12.89 7.03
C ILE A 8 1.93 11.73 8.02
N ILE A 9 0.81 11.24 8.53
CA ILE A 9 0.74 10.03 9.35
C ILE A 9 0.43 8.86 8.45
N LEU A 10 1.30 7.86 8.40
CA LEU A 10 1.08 6.60 7.69
C LEU A 10 -0.11 5.87 8.33
N ASP A 11 -1.18 5.68 7.57
CA ASP A 11 -2.42 4.99 7.98
C ASP A 11 -2.79 3.81 7.06
N GLY A 12 -2.03 3.61 5.98
CA GLY A 12 -2.12 2.45 5.10
C GLY A 12 -2.14 2.81 3.62
N PRO A 13 -3.24 3.37 3.09
CA PRO A 13 -3.41 3.73 1.68
C PRO A 13 -2.68 5.03 1.28
N ASN A 14 -1.77 5.51 2.12
CA ASN A 14 -0.98 6.72 1.86
C ASN A 14 0.53 6.45 1.90
N TYR A 15 0.93 5.18 1.82
CA TYR A 15 2.31 4.76 1.99
C TYR A 15 3.27 5.39 0.98
N LEU A 16 2.91 5.50 -0.30
CA LEU A 16 3.74 6.13 -1.33
C LEU A 16 3.95 7.62 -1.02
N ARG A 17 2.92 8.30 -0.56
CA ARG A 17 3.00 9.71 -0.17
C ARG A 17 3.88 9.88 1.07
N TRP A 18 3.67 9.06 2.09
CA TRP A 18 4.45 9.08 3.33
C TRP A 18 5.92 8.72 3.06
N SER A 19 6.19 7.66 2.31
CA SER A 19 7.54 7.18 2.00
C SER A 19 8.30 8.19 1.15
N SER A 20 7.65 8.85 0.18
CA SER A 20 8.25 9.96 -0.58
C SER A 20 8.64 11.13 0.34
N ALA A 21 7.72 11.59 1.20
CA ALA A 21 8.01 12.68 2.15
C ALA A 21 9.13 12.31 3.14
N MET A 22 9.10 11.09 3.67
CA MET A 22 10.11 10.56 4.58
C MET A 22 11.47 10.41 3.91
N THR A 23 11.51 9.92 2.66
CA THR A 23 12.74 9.84 1.86
C THR A 23 13.37 11.23 1.70
N SER A 24 12.59 12.22 1.28
CA SER A 24 13.08 13.60 1.10
C SER A 24 13.56 14.22 2.41
N PHE A 25 12.84 14.01 3.51
CA PHE A 25 13.22 14.48 4.84
C PHE A 25 14.56 13.87 5.32
N LEU A 26 14.75 12.56 5.13
CA LEU A 26 15.98 11.88 5.50
C LEU A 26 17.15 12.22 4.58
N LYS A 27 16.91 12.39 3.27
CA LYS A 27 17.93 12.88 2.32
C LYS A 27 18.41 14.28 2.71
N GLY A 28 17.51 15.18 3.08
CA GLY A 28 17.85 16.53 3.56
C GLY A 28 18.67 16.57 4.84
N ARG A 29 18.73 15.46 5.58
CA ARG A 29 19.51 15.30 6.83
C ARG A 29 20.71 14.36 6.70
N LEU A 30 21.00 13.87 5.49
CA LEU A 30 22.06 12.89 5.22
C LEU A 30 21.89 11.56 5.95
N LEU A 31 20.66 11.21 6.34
CA LEU A 31 20.33 10.00 7.10
C LEU A 31 19.81 8.87 6.22
N TRP A 32 19.45 9.17 4.96
CA TRP A 32 18.87 8.22 4.02
C TRP A 32 19.72 6.96 3.81
N ARG A 33 21.06 7.09 3.83
CA ARG A 33 21.98 5.96 3.62
C ARG A 33 21.93 4.90 4.71
N ILE A 34 21.46 5.23 5.91
CA ILE A 34 21.25 4.25 6.98
C ILE A 34 20.04 3.38 6.64
N VAL A 35 18.98 3.98 6.10
CA VAL A 35 17.74 3.29 5.71
C VAL A 35 17.95 2.39 4.51
N THR A 36 18.72 2.83 3.50
CA THR A 36 19.05 1.99 2.34
C THR A 36 20.00 0.84 2.70
N GLY A 37 20.78 0.99 3.76
CA GLY A 37 21.83 0.05 4.16
C GLY A 37 23.20 0.37 3.55
N ASP A 38 23.33 1.46 2.79
CA ASP A 38 24.61 1.92 2.23
C ASP A 38 25.60 2.33 3.34
N LYS A 39 25.08 2.76 4.50
CA LYS A 39 25.84 3.02 5.73
C LYS A 39 25.44 2.00 6.81
N PRO A 40 25.97 0.76 6.76
CA PRO A 40 25.64 -0.27 7.74
C PRO A 40 26.22 0.07 9.12
N ALA A 41 25.80 -0.68 10.14
CA ALA A 41 26.33 -0.58 11.49
C ALA A 41 27.87 -0.73 11.48
N PRO A 42 28.61 0.11 12.23
CA PRO A 42 30.06 -0.01 12.34
C PRO A 42 30.47 -1.38 12.86
N VAL A 43 31.46 -2.00 12.21
CA VAL A 43 32.06 -3.26 12.64
C VAL A 43 33.51 -2.97 13.05
N LYS A 44 33.86 -3.33 14.29
CA LYS A 44 35.19 -3.06 14.84
C LYS A 44 36.25 -3.76 14.00
N ARG A 45 37.21 -2.99 13.49
CA ARG A 45 38.37 -3.54 12.78
C ARG A 45 39.47 -3.92 13.77
N SER A 46 40.31 -4.87 13.38
CA SER A 46 41.40 -5.36 14.21
C SER A 46 42.47 -4.31 14.54
N ASP A 47 42.57 -3.26 13.73
CA ASP A 47 43.55 -2.18 13.78
C ASP A 47 42.98 -0.85 14.32
N GLU A 48 41.70 -0.82 14.68
CA GLU A 48 41.02 0.41 15.12
C GLU A 48 41.15 0.61 16.64
N ILE A 49 41.39 1.86 17.04
CA ILE A 49 41.45 2.25 18.46
C ILE A 49 40.04 2.15 19.07
N ASP A 50 39.93 1.51 20.24
CA ASP A 50 38.66 1.26 20.93
C ASP A 50 37.79 2.53 21.09
N ASP A 51 38.38 3.67 21.45
CA ASP A 51 37.67 4.94 21.62
C ASP A 51 37.14 5.49 20.28
N SER A 52 37.88 5.32 19.18
CA SER A 52 37.44 5.73 17.84
C SER A 52 36.22 4.92 17.40
N PHE A 53 36.29 3.59 17.62
CA PHE A 53 35.20 2.70 17.30
C PHE A 53 33.95 3.01 18.14
N ALA A 54 34.11 3.24 19.46
CA ALA A 54 33.01 3.57 20.36
C ALA A 54 32.27 4.84 19.93
N ASN A 55 33.00 5.92 19.60
CA ASN A 55 32.40 7.16 19.12
C ASN A 55 31.65 6.97 17.79
N CYS A 56 32.23 6.22 16.85
CA CYS A 56 31.60 5.92 15.56
C CYS A 56 30.30 5.11 15.74
N LEU A 57 30.32 4.14 16.65
CA LEU A 57 29.15 3.33 16.98
C LEU A 57 28.05 4.19 17.63
N GLU A 58 28.38 5.03 18.59
CA GLU A 58 27.43 5.94 19.25
C GLU A 58 26.78 6.91 18.25
N ASP A 59 27.56 7.52 17.36
CA ASP A 59 27.06 8.41 16.31
C ASP A 59 26.10 7.70 15.36
N TRP A 60 26.45 6.47 14.95
CA TRP A 60 25.60 5.68 14.08
C TRP A 60 24.32 5.24 14.79
N ASP A 61 24.40 4.82 16.05
CA ASP A 61 23.27 4.31 16.81
C ASP A 61 22.28 5.43 17.16
N SER A 62 22.79 6.61 17.51
CA SER A 62 22.01 7.84 17.65
C SER A 62 21.27 8.20 16.36
N ALA A 63 21.95 8.12 15.21
CA ALA A 63 21.34 8.38 13.91
C ALA A 63 20.24 7.36 13.57
N ASN A 64 20.47 6.08 13.83
CA ASN A 64 19.51 5.00 13.63
C ASN A 64 18.25 5.19 14.52
N HIS A 65 18.43 5.42 15.81
CA HIS A 65 17.33 5.62 16.77
C HIS A 65 16.51 6.89 16.50
N ARG A 66 17.14 7.94 15.98
CA ARG A 66 16.41 9.14 15.51
C ARG A 66 15.46 8.81 14.37
N ILE A 67 15.87 7.96 13.44
CA ILE A 67 15.01 7.52 12.32
C ILE A 67 13.85 6.67 12.85
N LEU A 68 14.13 5.71 13.74
CA LEU A 68 13.10 4.87 14.38
C LEU A 68 12.07 5.73 15.13
N THR A 69 12.52 6.78 15.80
CA THR A 69 11.63 7.74 16.48
C THR A 69 10.71 8.46 15.49
N TRP A 70 11.24 8.91 14.34
CA TRP A 70 10.39 9.54 13.32
C TRP A 70 9.41 8.57 12.68
N PHE A 71 9.81 7.31 12.43
CA PHE A 71 8.87 6.29 11.96
C PHE A 71 7.73 6.09 12.96
N THR A 72 8.07 5.94 14.25
CA THR A 72 7.10 5.80 15.33
C THR A 72 6.13 6.99 15.39
N ASN A 73 6.64 8.22 15.29
CA ASN A 73 5.83 9.43 15.41
C ASN A 73 4.97 9.72 14.17
N THR A 74 5.32 9.15 13.01
CA THR A 74 4.66 9.43 11.73
C THR A 74 3.90 8.23 11.18
N SER A 75 3.63 7.24 12.02
CA SER A 75 2.78 6.09 11.68
C SER A 75 1.71 5.91 12.74
N VAL A 76 0.53 5.42 12.35
CA VAL A 76 -0.42 4.87 13.33
C VAL A 76 0.27 3.86 14.23
N PRO A 77 -0.18 3.63 15.48
CA PRO A 77 0.54 2.83 16.47
C PRO A 77 0.94 1.46 15.91
N LEU A 78 2.19 1.38 15.44
CA LEU A 78 2.83 0.19 14.93
C LEU A 78 3.91 -0.17 15.94
N HIS A 79 3.89 -1.43 16.39
CA HIS A 79 4.88 -1.90 17.34
C HIS A 79 6.19 -2.18 16.60
N PHE A 80 7.07 -1.17 16.53
CA PHE A 80 8.40 -1.28 15.94
C PHE A 80 9.45 -1.86 16.91
N SER A 81 9.08 -2.13 18.16
CA SER A 81 9.95 -2.66 19.22
C SER A 81 10.70 -3.96 18.88
N ARG A 82 10.26 -4.67 17.84
CA ARG A 82 10.89 -5.90 17.34
C ARG A 82 12.06 -5.65 16.38
N PHE A 83 12.30 -4.40 16.01
CA PHE A 83 13.32 -4.00 15.06
C PHE A 83 14.31 -3.06 15.73
N ASP A 84 15.58 -3.44 15.65
CA ASP A 84 16.67 -2.61 16.15
C ASP A 84 17.17 -1.64 15.06
N LEU A 85 16.87 -1.93 13.78
CA LEU A 85 17.38 -1.20 12.64
C LEU A 85 16.26 -0.43 11.92
N ALA A 86 16.52 0.85 11.66
CA ALA A 86 15.64 1.67 10.82
C ALA A 86 15.43 1.05 9.42
N LYS A 87 16.46 0.41 8.88
CA LYS A 87 16.37 -0.32 7.61
C LYS A 87 15.30 -1.42 7.65
N GLU A 88 15.27 -2.22 8.72
CA GLU A 88 14.31 -3.33 8.84
C GLU A 88 12.88 -2.80 8.94
N VAL A 89 12.67 -1.72 9.69
CA VAL A 89 11.36 -1.05 9.75
C VAL A 89 10.96 -0.56 8.37
N TRP A 90 11.86 0.11 7.66
CA TRP A 90 11.58 0.62 6.31
C TRP A 90 11.22 -0.50 5.33
N ASP A 91 12.02 -1.56 5.28
CA ASP A 91 11.77 -2.70 4.40
C ASP A 91 10.47 -3.42 4.78
N ASN A 92 10.12 -3.49 6.06
CA ASN A 92 8.85 -4.05 6.52
C ASN A 92 7.64 -3.20 6.11
N LEU A 93 7.73 -1.88 6.26
CA LEU A 93 6.69 -0.94 5.84
C LEU A 93 6.49 -0.99 4.32
N ALA A 94 7.59 -1.01 3.57
CA ALA A 94 7.57 -1.19 2.12
C ALA A 94 6.87 -2.49 1.74
N SER A 95 7.28 -3.62 2.31
CA SER A 95 6.66 -4.92 2.02
C SER A 95 5.17 -4.95 2.34
N ARG A 96 4.75 -4.32 3.46
CA ARG A 96 3.36 -4.35 3.93
C ARG A 96 2.43 -3.49 3.07
N TYR A 97 2.82 -2.28 2.71
CA TYR A 97 1.90 -1.29 2.16
C TYR A 97 2.04 -1.05 0.66
N THR A 98 3.17 -1.42 0.05
CA THR A 98 3.45 -1.14 -1.37
C THR A 98 2.45 -1.78 -2.34
N SER A 99 1.93 -2.97 -2.03
CA SER A 99 0.92 -3.66 -2.86
C SER A 99 -0.48 -3.11 -2.66
N ALA A 100 -0.86 -2.85 -1.40
CA ALA A 100 -2.16 -2.30 -1.03
C ALA A 100 -2.36 -0.88 -1.59
N ASP A 101 -1.33 -0.04 -1.49
CA ASP A 101 -1.38 1.34 -1.95
C ASP A 101 -1.50 1.44 -3.47
N LEU A 102 -0.79 0.57 -4.20
CA LEU A 102 -0.97 0.47 -5.64
C LEU A 102 -2.35 -0.04 -6.04
N ALA A 103 -2.86 -1.09 -5.39
CA ALA A 103 -4.20 -1.57 -5.69
C ALA A 103 -5.24 -0.46 -5.52
N HIS A 104 -5.07 0.39 -4.51
CA HIS A 104 -5.91 1.56 -4.29
C HIS A 104 -5.78 2.60 -5.42
N GLN A 105 -4.56 2.95 -5.84
CA GLN A 105 -4.33 3.84 -6.99
C GLN A 105 -4.97 3.29 -8.27
N TYR A 106 -4.82 2.00 -8.55
CA TYR A 106 -5.46 1.36 -9.69
C TYR A 106 -6.98 1.42 -9.63
N GLN A 107 -7.57 1.20 -8.45
CA GLN A 107 -9.01 1.33 -8.26
C GLN A 107 -9.50 2.75 -8.54
N LEU A 108 -8.77 3.78 -8.07
CA LEU A 108 -9.10 5.18 -8.34
C LEU A 108 -9.04 5.48 -9.86
N VAL A 109 -7.97 5.06 -10.54
CA VAL A 109 -7.82 5.23 -11.99
C VAL A 109 -8.89 4.47 -12.76
N SER A 110 -9.19 3.23 -12.39
CA SER A 110 -10.24 2.44 -13.02
C SER A 110 -11.62 3.09 -12.84
N THR A 111 -11.90 3.61 -11.65
CA THR A 111 -13.17 4.30 -11.36
C THR A 111 -13.29 5.57 -12.21
N LEU A 112 -12.22 6.37 -12.30
CA LEU A 112 -12.14 7.54 -13.18
C LEU A 112 -12.37 7.21 -14.66
N ASN A 113 -11.78 6.11 -15.14
CA ASN A 113 -11.95 5.69 -16.54
C ASN A 113 -13.36 5.16 -16.85
N CYS A 114 -14.01 4.56 -15.85
CA CYS A 114 -15.38 4.04 -15.97
C CYS A 114 -16.46 5.09 -15.69
N LEU A 115 -16.11 6.25 -15.10
CA LEU A 115 -17.05 7.33 -14.83
C LEU A 115 -17.66 7.86 -16.12
N ARG A 116 -19.00 7.87 -16.15
CA ARG A 116 -19.83 8.40 -17.23
C ARG A 116 -20.91 9.26 -16.61
N GLN A 117 -21.28 10.34 -17.31
CA GLN A 117 -22.41 11.15 -16.88
C GLN A 117 -23.70 10.33 -16.96
N GLU A 118 -24.43 10.26 -15.85
CA GLU A 118 -25.68 9.50 -15.76
C GLU A 118 -26.84 10.26 -16.40
N PHE A 119 -27.89 9.53 -16.80
CA PHE A 119 -29.07 10.15 -17.39
C PHE A 119 -29.80 11.02 -16.35
N GLY A 120 -29.94 12.32 -16.65
CA GLY A 120 -30.55 13.29 -15.73
C GLY A 120 -29.59 13.91 -14.71
N GLN A 121 -28.31 13.49 -14.67
CA GLN A 121 -27.28 14.10 -13.84
C GLN A 121 -26.83 15.43 -14.45
N SER A 122 -26.75 16.48 -13.63
CA SER A 122 -26.23 17.78 -14.08
C SER A 122 -24.73 17.71 -14.39
N ILE A 123 -24.25 18.60 -15.26
CA ILE A 123 -22.83 18.69 -15.60
C ILE A 123 -21.99 19.05 -14.37
N ASP A 124 -22.48 19.95 -13.52
CA ASP A 124 -21.77 20.37 -12.30
C ASP A 124 -21.62 19.22 -11.30
N GLU A 125 -22.65 18.39 -11.15
CA GLU A 125 -22.62 17.22 -10.27
C GLU A 125 -21.66 16.15 -10.79
N PHE A 126 -21.68 15.87 -12.09
CA PHE A 126 -20.71 14.97 -12.73
C PHE A 126 -19.28 15.50 -12.59
N HIS A 127 -19.06 16.79 -12.85
CA HIS A 127 -17.75 17.43 -12.70
C HIS A 127 -17.25 17.37 -11.26
N SER A 128 -18.13 17.56 -10.27
CA SER A 128 -17.78 17.47 -8.85
C SER A 128 -17.34 16.05 -8.46
N GLN A 129 -18.04 15.02 -8.95
CA GLN A 129 -17.66 13.62 -8.74
C GLN A 129 -16.30 13.31 -9.37
N MET A 130 -16.11 13.68 -10.65
CA MET A 130 -14.85 13.50 -11.36
C MET A 130 -13.69 14.19 -10.63
N SER A 131 -13.89 15.44 -10.21
CA SER A 131 -12.90 16.24 -9.47
C SER A 131 -12.54 15.62 -8.12
N CYS A 132 -13.50 14.99 -7.44
CA CYS A 132 -13.25 14.29 -6.19
C CYS A 132 -12.24 13.15 -6.38
N TYR A 133 -12.49 12.24 -7.33
CA TYR A 133 -11.59 11.13 -7.62
C TYR A 133 -10.24 11.60 -8.17
N TRP A 134 -10.22 12.65 -8.99
CA TRP A 134 -8.98 13.27 -9.46
C TRP A 134 -8.14 13.82 -8.30
N GLY A 135 -8.80 14.48 -7.34
CA GLY A 135 -8.16 14.98 -6.13
C GLY A 135 -7.58 13.87 -5.26
N LEU A 136 -8.32 12.76 -5.08
CA LEU A 136 -7.83 11.58 -4.36
C LEU A 136 -6.60 10.97 -5.04
N LEU A 137 -6.63 10.86 -6.37
CA LEU A 137 -5.48 10.35 -7.13
C LEU A 137 -4.27 11.27 -6.98
N ALA A 138 -4.45 12.59 -7.15
CA ALA A 138 -3.37 13.58 -7.02
C ALA A 138 -2.72 13.58 -5.62
N VAL A 139 -3.48 13.23 -4.57
CA VAL A 139 -2.95 13.09 -3.21
C VAL A 139 -2.15 11.80 -3.02
N SER A 140 -2.52 10.73 -3.73
CA SER A 140 -1.84 9.43 -3.67
C SER A 140 -0.55 9.39 -4.48
N GLU A 141 -0.38 10.27 -5.47
CA GLU A 141 0.81 10.32 -6.30
C GLU A 141 2.02 10.86 -5.52
N PRO A 142 3.16 10.15 -5.50
CA PRO A 142 4.38 10.68 -4.93
C PRO A 142 4.91 11.81 -5.82
N LYS A 143 5.59 12.80 -5.20
CA LYS A 143 6.33 13.81 -5.96
C LYS A 143 7.57 13.16 -6.56
N TRP A 144 7.59 13.03 -7.87
CA TRP A 144 8.75 12.52 -8.60
C TRP A 144 9.87 13.57 -8.59
N HIS A 145 11.02 13.24 -8.02
CA HIS A 145 12.18 14.13 -7.99
C HIS A 145 13.25 13.76 -9.01
N SER A 146 13.15 12.58 -9.62
CA SER A 146 13.97 12.17 -10.76
C SER A 146 13.21 11.28 -11.75
N LEU A 147 13.68 11.29 -13.00
CA LEU A 147 13.18 10.40 -14.04
C LEU A 147 13.41 8.92 -13.71
N SER A 148 14.47 8.60 -12.95
CA SER A 148 14.73 7.22 -12.50
C SER A 148 13.69 6.71 -11.49
N GLU A 149 13.18 7.57 -10.61
CA GLU A 149 12.10 7.24 -9.68
C GLU A 149 10.80 6.98 -10.46
N LEU A 150 10.50 7.81 -11.47
CA LEU A 150 9.34 7.62 -12.37
C LEU A 150 9.41 6.30 -13.14
N ILE A 151 10.55 5.98 -13.76
CA ILE A 151 10.73 4.76 -14.55
C ILE A 151 10.63 3.50 -13.67
N SER A 152 11.19 3.57 -12.46
CA SER A 152 11.13 2.47 -11.50
C SER A 152 9.69 2.21 -11.05
N GLU A 153 8.92 3.28 -10.82
CA GLU A 153 7.51 3.17 -10.48
C GLU A 153 6.68 2.61 -11.64
N GLU A 154 6.86 3.12 -12.86
CA GLU A 154 6.09 2.65 -14.02
C GLU A 154 6.35 1.16 -14.28
N THR A 155 7.61 0.73 -14.17
CA THR A 155 7.99 -0.69 -14.29
C THR A 155 7.35 -1.54 -13.19
N ARG A 156 7.27 -1.00 -11.96
CA ARG A 156 6.64 -1.65 -10.80
C ARG A 156 5.11 -1.70 -10.89
N ARG A 157 4.49 -0.67 -11.47
CA ARG A 157 3.06 -0.63 -11.82
C ARG A 157 2.73 -1.74 -12.82
N LEU A 158 3.49 -1.80 -13.91
CA LEU A 158 3.32 -2.82 -14.95
C LEU A 158 3.48 -4.26 -14.45
N SER A 159 4.39 -4.51 -13.49
CA SER A 159 4.57 -5.86 -12.93
C SER A 159 3.37 -6.33 -12.10
N ILE A 160 2.64 -5.42 -11.46
CA ILE A 160 1.44 -5.78 -10.68
C ILE A 160 0.23 -6.04 -11.57
N THR A 161 0.10 -5.35 -12.71
CA THR A 161 -0.90 -5.68 -13.74
C THR A 161 -0.71 -7.11 -14.25
N SER A 162 0.55 -7.57 -14.36
CA SER A 162 0.88 -8.96 -14.71
C SER A 162 0.49 -9.95 -13.61
N HIS A 163 0.73 -9.63 -12.33
CA HIS A 163 0.43 -10.54 -11.20
C HIS A 163 -1.05 -10.58 -10.77
N GLN A 164 -1.81 -9.47 -10.88
CA GLN A 164 -3.25 -9.45 -10.59
C GLN A 164 -4.08 -10.24 -11.59
N SER A 165 -3.59 -10.45 -12.82
CA SER A 165 -4.20 -11.39 -13.78
C SER A 165 -4.38 -12.78 -13.16
N THR A 166 -3.45 -13.21 -12.30
CA THR A 166 -3.51 -14.51 -11.61
C THR A 166 -4.43 -14.51 -10.39
N PHE A 167 -4.47 -13.42 -9.62
CA PHE A 167 -5.28 -13.33 -8.39
C PHE A 167 -6.79 -13.12 -8.65
N ILE A 168 -7.15 -12.35 -9.69
CA ILE A 168 -8.56 -12.13 -10.06
C ILE A 168 -9.19 -13.43 -10.59
N ILE A 169 -8.41 -14.30 -11.25
CA ILE A 169 -8.90 -15.63 -11.70
C ILE A 169 -9.19 -16.55 -10.51
N VAL A 170 -8.43 -16.46 -9.41
CA VAL A 170 -8.68 -17.31 -8.22
C VAL A 170 -9.89 -16.82 -7.41
N ALA A 171 -10.05 -15.50 -7.23
CA ALA A 171 -11.23 -14.96 -6.54
C ALA A 171 -12.54 -15.19 -7.33
N THR A 172 -12.48 -15.23 -8.67
CA THR A 172 -13.65 -15.53 -9.51
C THR A 172 -13.87 -17.02 -9.79
N SER A 173 -12.88 -17.88 -9.57
CA SER A 173 -13.03 -19.35 -9.69
C SER A 173 -13.49 -20.03 -8.40
N SER A 174 -13.51 -19.33 -7.26
CA SER A 174 -14.33 -19.74 -6.12
C SER A 174 -15.80 -19.43 -6.39
N ALA A 175 -16.38 -20.16 -7.34
CA ALA A 175 -17.82 -20.25 -7.51
C ALA A 175 -18.42 -20.64 -6.15
N SER A 176 -19.15 -19.71 -5.53
CA SER A 176 -20.10 -20.06 -4.47
C SER A 176 -20.95 -21.23 -4.98
N PRO A 177 -21.17 -22.30 -4.19
CA PRO A 177 -22.04 -23.38 -4.62
C PRO A 177 -23.43 -22.78 -4.84
N GLN A 178 -23.80 -22.62 -6.11
CA GLN A 178 -25.15 -22.19 -6.45
C GLN A 178 -26.12 -23.24 -5.91
N ARG A 179 -27.07 -22.78 -5.09
CA ARG A 179 -28.27 -23.54 -4.77
C ARG A 179 -28.90 -24.00 -6.09
N PRO A 180 -29.28 -25.28 -6.25
CA PRO A 180 -29.85 -25.75 -7.49
C PRO A 180 -31.17 -25.02 -7.76
N ASP A 181 -31.22 -24.35 -8.91
CA ASP A 181 -32.43 -23.70 -9.45
C ASP A 181 -33.54 -24.75 -9.63
N ASN A 182 -34.60 -24.63 -8.83
CA ASN A 182 -35.74 -25.54 -8.82
C ASN A 182 -36.88 -25.10 -9.76
N SER A 183 -36.66 -24.08 -10.61
CA SER A 183 -37.68 -23.52 -11.49
C SER A 183 -38.18 -24.47 -12.59
N LYS A 184 -37.48 -25.58 -12.87
CA LYS A 184 -37.80 -26.52 -13.97
C LYS A 184 -38.22 -27.93 -13.55
N ARG A 185 -38.51 -28.21 -12.26
CA ARG A 185 -38.94 -29.56 -11.84
C ARG A 185 -40.46 -29.73 -11.96
N PRO A 186 -40.95 -30.85 -12.55
CA PRO A 186 -42.39 -31.12 -12.64
C PRO A 186 -42.99 -31.27 -11.24
N ARG A 187 -44.16 -30.66 -11.02
CA ARG A 187 -44.91 -30.69 -9.75
C ARG A 187 -45.91 -31.84 -9.76
N CYS A 188 -46.15 -32.45 -8.59
CA CYS A 188 -47.19 -33.46 -8.45
C CYS A 188 -48.58 -32.84 -8.75
N THR A 189 -49.41 -33.54 -9.52
CA THR A 189 -50.74 -33.07 -9.95
C THR A 189 -51.80 -33.10 -8.83
N HIS A 190 -51.56 -33.81 -7.72
CA HIS A 190 -52.53 -33.95 -6.63
C HIS A 190 -52.30 -33.00 -5.44
N CYS A 191 -51.04 -32.70 -5.08
CA CYS A 191 -50.68 -31.85 -3.93
C CYS A 191 -49.80 -30.64 -4.28
N HIS A 192 -49.43 -30.48 -5.56
CA HIS A 192 -48.64 -29.37 -6.11
C HIS A 192 -47.26 -29.11 -5.48
N ARG A 193 -46.72 -30.06 -4.69
CA ARG A 193 -45.35 -29.99 -4.14
C ARG A 193 -44.29 -30.51 -5.11
N ILE A 194 -43.10 -29.91 -5.06
CA ILE A 194 -41.92 -30.28 -5.87
C ILE A 194 -41.21 -31.48 -5.21
N ARG A 195 -40.77 -32.48 -6.02
CA ARG A 195 -40.11 -33.77 -5.64
C ARG A 195 -40.99 -34.95 -5.17
N TYR A 196 -42.32 -34.86 -5.23
CA TYR A 196 -43.19 -36.02 -4.96
C TYR A 196 -43.63 -36.68 -6.28
N THR A 197 -43.53 -38.00 -6.38
CA THR A 197 -44.12 -38.78 -7.50
C THR A 197 -45.44 -39.38 -7.03
N MET A 198 -46.35 -39.74 -7.96
CA MET A 198 -47.71 -40.22 -7.62
C MET A 198 -47.76 -41.42 -6.66
N LYS A 199 -46.66 -42.18 -6.51
CA LYS A 199 -46.56 -43.31 -5.59
C LYS A 199 -46.18 -42.94 -4.16
N THR A 200 -45.77 -41.69 -3.92
CA THR A 200 -45.34 -41.20 -2.60
C THR A 200 -46.07 -39.93 -2.15
N CYS A 201 -47.16 -39.57 -2.82
CA CYS A 201 -48.06 -38.49 -2.43
C CYS A 201 -49.06 -38.96 -1.38
#